data_AF-A4TU19-F1
#
_entry.id   AF-A4TU19-F1
#
_cell.length_a   1.000
_cell.length_b   1.000
_cell.length_c   1.000
_cell.angle_alpha   90.00
_cell.angle_beta   90.00
_cell.angle_gamma   90.00
#
_symmetry.space_group_name_H-M   'P 1'
#
loop_
_entity.id
_entity.type
_entity.pdbx_description
1 polymer ?
#
loop_
_entity_poly.entity_id
_entity_poly.type
_entity_poly.pdbx_seq_one_letter_code
_entity_poly.pdbx_strand_id
1 'polypeptide(L)' 'MRDQADMQRLARLLRLEWEGHGIDRRELRDLARRLLPLNPDMRCTLTSIDNRLSQV' A
#
# COMPACT_ATOMS: atom_id res chain seq x y z
N MET A 1 2.82 11.12 -12.92
CA MET A 1 1.35 10.99 -12.86
C MET A 1 0.84 9.58 -12.55
N ARG A 2 1.62 8.51 -12.76
CA ARG A 2 1.23 7.14 -12.35
C ARG A 2 1.36 6.90 -10.84
N ASP A 3 2.29 7.60 -10.21
CA ASP A 3 2.59 7.66 -8.79
C ASP A 3 1.42 8.20 -7.95
N GLN A 4 0.80 9.30 -8.38
CA GLN A 4 -0.33 9.91 -7.66
C GLN A 4 -1.58 9.01 -7.70
N ALA A 5 -1.82 8.33 -8.82
CA ALA A 5 -2.90 7.35 -8.94
C ALA A 5 -2.66 6.13 -8.05
N ASP A 6 -1.42 5.59 -8.02
CA ASP A 6 -1.04 4.49 -7.13
C ASP A 6 -1.16 4.90 -5.65
N MET A 7 -0.81 6.14 -5.27
CA MET A 7 -1.01 6.67 -3.91
C MET A 7 -2.48 6.78 -3.53
N GLN A 8 -3.33 7.32 -4.40
CA GLN A 8 -4.78 7.39 -4.14
C GLN A 8 -5.38 5.99 -3.96
N ARG A 9 -4.91 5.03 -4.76
CA ARG A 9 -5.36 3.64 -4.68
C ARG A 9 -4.89 2.94 -3.41
N LEU A 10 -3.64 3.17 -3.01
CA LEU A 10 -3.10 2.71 -1.72
C LEU A 10 -3.94 3.26 -0.55
N ALA A 11 -4.21 4.57 -0.54
CA ALA A 11 -5.02 5.20 0.50
C ALA A 11 -6.43 4.63 0.57
N ARG A 12 -7.06 4.33 -0.58
CA ARG A 12 -8.38 3.70 -0.64
C ARG A 12 -8.39 2.30 -0.03
N LEU A 13 -7.39 1.47 -0.36
CA LEU A 13 -7.29 0.11 0.18
C LEU A 13 -7.05 0.12 1.70
N LEU A 14 -6.17 1.00 2.19
CA LEU A 14 -5.93 1.14 3.63
C LEU A 14 -7.19 1.60 4.38
N ARG A 15 -7.99 2.50 3.77
CA ARG A 15 -9.26 2.92 4.34
C ARG A 15 -10.27 1.78 4.41
N LEU A 16 -10.41 1.01 3.33
CA LEU A 16 -11.31 -0.16 3.30
C LEU A 16 -10.90 -1.20 4.34
N GLU A 17 -9.59 -1.44 4.50
CA GLU A 17 -9.05 -2.34 5.53
C GLU A 17 -9.40 -1.85 6.94
N TRP A 18 -9.26 -0.55 7.21
CA TRP A 18 -9.65 0.06 8.49
C TRP A 18 -11.15 -0.13 8.75
N GLU A 19 -11.99 0.14 7.75
CA GLU A 19 -13.45 0.01 7.83
C GLU A 19 -13.91 -1.46 7.99
N GLY A 20 -12.99 -2.43 7.99
CA GLY A 20 -13.28 -3.85 8.17
C GLY A 20 -13.76 -4.55 6.90
N HIS A 21 -13.63 -3.90 5.74
CA HIS A 21 -13.96 -4.51 4.45
C HIS A 21 -12.86 -5.48 4.01
N GLY A 22 -13.28 -6.50 3.24
CA GLY A 22 -12.33 -7.35 2.53
C GLY A 22 -11.52 -6.54 1.53
N ILE A 23 -10.19 -6.66 1.57
CA ILE A 23 -9.28 -6.02 0.63
C ILE A 23 -8.45 -7.04 -0.12
N ASP A 24 -8.02 -6.68 -1.34
CA ASP A 24 -6.98 -7.44 -2.04
C ASP A 24 -5.62 -7.12 -1.41
N ARG A 25 -5.16 -8.02 -0.54
CA ARG A 25 -3.87 -7.93 0.16
C ARG A 25 -2.68 -7.98 -0.81
N ARG A 26 -2.81 -8.66 -1.94
CA ARG A 26 -1.76 -8.73 -2.96
C ARG A 26 -1.63 -7.39 -3.67
N GLU A 27 -2.77 -6.80 -4.05
CA GLU A 27 -2.80 -5.46 -4.65
C GLU A 27 -2.19 -4.41 -3.70
N LEU A 28 -2.56 -4.44 -2.41
CA LEU A 28 -2.03 -3.54 -1.40
C LEU A 28 -0.50 -3.63 -1.26
N ARG A 29 0.04 -4.86 -1.27
CA ARG A 29 1.47 -5.13 -1.23
C ARG A 29 2.19 -4.64 -2.49
N ASP A 30 1.62 -4.94 -3.66
CA ASP A 30 2.21 -4.55 -4.95
C ASP A 30 2.22 -3.02 -5.14
N LEU A 31 1.22 -2.32 -4.60
CA LEU A 31 1.22 -0.85 -4.54
C LEU A 31 2.29 -0.33 -3.59
N ALA A 32 2.43 -0.92 -2.40
CA ALA A 32 3.45 -0.51 -1.44
C ALA A 32 4.87 -0.63 -2.03
N ARG A 33 5.17 -1.75 -2.71
CA ARG A 33 6.46 -1.99 -3.38
C ARG A 33 6.75 -1.00 -4.50
N ARG A 34 5.76 -0.67 -5.32
CA ARG A 34 5.89 0.30 -6.42
C ARG A 34 6.12 1.73 -5.90
N LEU A 35 5.46 2.09 -4.81
CA LEU A 35 5.55 3.44 -4.23
C LEU A 35 6.82 3.64 -3.38
N LEU A 36 7.42 2.56 -2.85
CA LEU A 36 8.58 2.61 -1.94
C LEU A 36 9.81 3.33 -2.52
N PRO A 37 10.27 3.09 -3.76
CA PRO A 37 11.39 3.83 -4.32
C PRO A 37 11.03 5.28 -4.69
N LEU A 38 9.73 5.61 -4.81
CA LEU A 38 9.25 6.91 -5.25
C LEU A 38 8.91 7.87 -4.10
N ASN A 39 8.65 7.34 -2.90
CA ASN A 39 8.16 8.11 -1.75
C ASN A 39 9.02 7.84 -0.51
N PRO A 40 10.22 8.45 -0.41
CA PRO A 40 11.13 8.21 0.72
C PRO A 40 10.52 8.60 2.07
N ASP A 41 9.66 9.63 2.10
CA ASP A 41 8.98 10.10 3.31
C ASP A 41 8.03 9.04 3.90
N MET A 42 7.50 8.15 3.06
CA MET A 42 6.59 7.09 3.47
C MET A 42 7.29 5.73 3.65
N ARG A 43 8.63 5.67 3.59
CA ARG A 43 9.39 4.41 3.62
C ARG A 43 9.00 3.51 4.79
N CYS A 44 8.85 4.05 6.00
CA CYS A 44 8.46 3.27 7.17
C CYS A 44 7.09 2.61 6.98
N THR A 45 6.10 3.38 6.53
CA THR A 45 4.72 2.90 6.28
C THR A 45 4.69 1.84 5.20
N LEU A 46 5.35 2.10 4.06
CA LEU A 46 5.33 1.20 2.90
C LEU A 46 6.10 -0.11 3.18
N THR A 47 7.24 -0.05 3.87
CA THR A 47 7.97 -1.24 4.31
C THR A 47 7.17 -2.05 5.33
N SER A 48 6.48 -1.39 6.26
CA SER A 48 5.61 -2.05 7.23
C SER A 48 4.47 -2.81 6.54
N ILE A 49 3.84 -2.19 5.54
CA ILE A 49 2.81 -2.84 4.71
C ILE A 49 3.37 -4.04 3.96
N ASP A 50 4.53 -3.90 3.29
CA ASP A 50 5.14 -5.03 2.54
C ASP A 50 5.50 -6.20 3.47
N ASN A 51 6.09 -5.92 4.64
CA ASN A 51 6.46 -6.94 5.61
C ASN A 51 5.23 -7.65 6.18
N ARG A 52 4.20 -6.89 6.59
CA ARG A 52 2.94 -7.43 7.14
C ARG A 52 2.24 -8.36 6.15
N LEU A 53 2.28 -8.01 4.86
CA LEU A 53 1.62 -8.75 3.80
C LEU A 53 2.55 -9.76 3.11
N SER A 54 3.80 -9.92 3.57
CA SER A 54 4.74 -10.89 3.02
C SER A 54 4.47 -12.32 3.45
N GLN A 55 3.64 -12.52 4.47
CA GLN A 55 3.29 -13.83 5.01
C GLN A 55 1.98 -14.39 4.42
N VAL A 56 1.42 -13.73 3.40
CA VAL A 56 0.18 -14.13 2.71
C VAL A 56 0.50 -14.82 1.40
#